data_AF-A0A2E4Z7Q0-F1
#
_entry.id   AF-A0A2E4Z7Q0-F1
#
_cell.length_a   1.000
_cell.length_b   1.000
_cell.length_c   1.000
_cell.angle_alpha   90.00
_cell.angle_beta   90.00
_cell.angle_gamma   90.00
#
_symmetry.space_group_name_H-M   'P 1'
#
loop_
_entity.id
_entity.type
_entity.pdbx_description
1 polymer ?
#
loop_
_entity_poly.entity_id
_entity_poly.type
_entity_poly.pdbx_seq_one_letter_code
_entity_poly.pdbx_strand_id
1 'polypeptide(L)'
;AQQQPTSTEALGRLRTIPKGWERSSQGRDIVEVVKTALETPKEDMPKVPRRRQPPEGAQAASELLRVLLKMVVEKQNVAAKVIANSDDLERIAAEGEDAEVAAFSGWRKEIFGDLALKLLRGEVALRYVDGAVTLIDLPKDA
;
A
#
# COMPACT_ATOMS: atom_id res chain seq x y z
N ALA A 1 -2.33 -16.45 14.88
CA ALA A 1 -3.78 -16.24 15.10
C ALA A 1 -4.64 -17.39 14.58
N GLN A 2 -4.49 -17.88 13.34
CA GLN A 2 -5.38 -18.91 12.76
C GLN A 2 -5.54 -20.20 13.58
N GLN A 3 -4.49 -20.65 14.28
CA GLN A 3 -4.49 -21.95 14.97
C GLN A 3 -5.10 -21.92 16.38
N GLN A 4 -5.34 -20.74 16.96
CA GLN A 4 -6.04 -20.52 18.23
C GLN A 4 -5.79 -21.59 19.33
N PRO A 5 -4.53 -21.82 19.75
CA PRO A 5 -4.21 -22.90 20.69
C PRO A 5 -4.77 -22.58 22.10
N THR A 6 -5.69 -23.41 22.58
CA THR A 6 -6.32 -23.27 23.91
C THR A 6 -5.77 -24.24 24.95
N SER A 7 -4.71 -25.00 24.63
CA SER A 7 -4.00 -25.86 25.57
C SER A 7 -2.50 -25.86 25.30
N THR A 8 -1.73 -26.30 26.30
CA THR A 8 -0.27 -26.50 26.19
C THR A 8 0.09 -27.48 25.08
N GLU A 9 -0.67 -28.56 24.94
CA GLU A 9 -0.48 -29.58 23.89
C GLU A 9 -0.78 -28.98 22.52
N ALA A 10 -1.84 -28.17 22.40
CA ALA A 10 -2.18 -27.49 21.16
C ALA A 10 -1.12 -26.47 20.76
N LEU A 11 -0.57 -25.73 21.73
CA LEU A 11 0.55 -24.81 21.52
C LEU A 11 1.81 -25.55 21.04
N GLY A 12 2.12 -26.71 21.64
CA GLY A 12 3.27 -27.54 21.26
C GLY A 12 3.17 -28.23 19.89
N ARG A 13 1.97 -28.27 19.28
CA ARG A 13 1.79 -28.76 17.89
C ARG A 13 2.15 -27.71 16.84
N LEU A 14 2.30 -26.44 17.23
CA LEU A 14 2.66 -25.38 16.30
C LEU A 14 4.11 -25.53 15.86
N ARG A 15 4.33 -25.59 14.54
CA ARG A 15 5.68 -25.69 13.94
C ARG A 15 6.62 -24.57 14.38
N THR A 16 6.09 -23.42 14.78
CA THR A 16 6.85 -22.24 15.20
C THR A 16 7.30 -22.29 16.66
N ILE A 17 6.79 -23.24 17.47
CA ILE A 17 7.08 -23.32 18.91
C ILE A 17 8.13 -24.41 19.14
N PRO A 18 9.29 -24.10 19.76
CA PRO A 18 10.29 -25.10 20.11
C PRO A 18 9.73 -26.14 21.10
N LYS A 19 10.12 -27.41 20.94
CA LYS A 19 9.68 -28.49 21.84
C LYS A 19 10.03 -28.18 23.30
N GLY A 20 9.06 -28.32 24.19
CA GLY A 20 9.19 -28.07 25.63
C GLY A 20 8.96 -26.61 26.02
N TRP A 21 8.98 -25.67 25.07
CA TRP A 21 8.71 -24.25 25.35
C TRP A 21 7.23 -24.01 25.67
N GLU A 22 6.33 -24.83 25.16
CA GLU A 22 4.89 -24.77 25.46
C GLU A 22 4.57 -24.96 26.94
N ARG A 23 5.50 -25.52 27.72
CA ARG A 23 5.37 -25.75 29.17
C ARG A 23 5.96 -24.62 30.01
N SER A 24 6.63 -23.65 29.39
CA SER A 24 7.19 -22.48 30.08
C SER A 24 6.07 -21.60 30.66
N SER A 25 6.43 -20.67 31.56
CA SER A 25 5.48 -19.66 32.05
C SER A 25 4.86 -18.86 30.89
N GLN A 26 5.71 -18.37 29.98
CA GLN A 26 5.29 -17.62 28.79
C GLN A 26 4.34 -18.42 27.88
N GLY A 27 4.58 -19.73 27.73
CA GLY A 27 3.70 -20.61 26.97
C GLY A 27 2.30 -20.72 27.59
N ARG A 28 2.22 -20.78 28.92
CA ARG A 28 0.94 -20.79 29.64
C ARG A 28 0.23 -19.44 29.53
N ASP A 29 0.96 -18.34 29.67
CA ASP A 29 0.40 -16.98 29.54
C ASP A 29 -0.25 -16.78 28.16
N ILE A 30 0.39 -17.29 27.09
CA ILE A 30 -0.18 -17.25 25.74
C ILE A 30 -1.49 -18.02 25.65
N VAL A 31 -1.56 -19.22 26.23
CA VAL A 31 -2.79 -20.03 26.23
C VAL A 31 -3.92 -19.30 26.98
N GLU A 32 -3.62 -18.65 28.09
CA GLU A 32 -4.60 -17.85 28.84
C GLU A 32 -5.08 -16.63 28.05
N VAL A 33 -4.18 -15.90 27.40
CA VAL A 33 -4.54 -14.76 26.54
C VAL A 33 -5.41 -15.21 25.37
N VAL A 34 -5.09 -16.36 24.75
CA VAL A 34 -5.91 -16.91 23.66
C VAL A 34 -7.30 -17.29 24.14
N LYS A 35 -7.43 -17.93 25.31
CA LYS A 35 -8.75 -18.23 25.90
C LYS A 35 -9.55 -16.97 26.17
N THR A 36 -8.92 -15.98 26.82
CA THR A 36 -9.54 -14.68 27.12
C THR A 36 -10.03 -13.99 25.84
N ALA A 37 -9.21 -14.00 24.78
CA ALA A 37 -9.57 -13.42 23.49
C ALA A 37 -10.72 -14.16 22.79
N LEU A 38 -10.84 -15.48 22.97
CA LEU A 38 -11.94 -16.28 22.42
C LEU A 38 -13.25 -16.11 23.18
N GLU A 39 -13.16 -15.81 24.48
CA GLU A 39 -14.30 -15.52 25.35
C GLU A 39 -14.78 -14.07 25.23
N THR A 40 -13.96 -13.19 24.64
CA THR A 40 -14.32 -11.78 24.42
C THR A 40 -15.56 -11.69 23.50
N PRO A 41 -16.63 -10.97 23.89
CA PRO A 41 -17.78 -10.73 23.03
C PRO A 41 -17.37 -10.08 21.70
N LYS A 42 -18.04 -10.47 20.60
CA LYS A 42 -17.73 -9.92 19.26
C LYS A 42 -17.85 -8.41 19.17
N GLU A 43 -18.70 -7.82 20.01
CA GLU A 43 -18.92 -6.37 20.10
C GLU A 43 -17.77 -5.61 20.74
N ASP A 44 -16.99 -6.27 21.61
CA ASP A 44 -15.80 -5.72 22.26
C ASP A 44 -14.51 -5.98 21.46
N MET A 45 -14.58 -6.83 20.42
CA MET A 45 -13.44 -7.11 19.56
C MET A 45 -13.07 -5.88 18.71
N PRO A 46 -11.76 -5.61 18.52
CA PRO A 46 -11.34 -4.54 17.63
C PRO A 46 -11.79 -4.85 16.19
N LYS A 47 -12.36 -3.85 15.53
CA LYS A 47 -12.71 -3.95 14.11
C LYS A 47 -11.42 -4.01 13.31
N VAL A 48 -11.12 -5.19 12.75
CA VAL A 48 -10.00 -5.32 11.81
C VAL A 48 -10.28 -4.42 10.61
N PRO A 49 -9.38 -3.47 10.28
CA PRO A 49 -9.54 -2.65 9.09
C PRO A 49 -9.66 -3.58 7.89
N ARG A 50 -10.75 -3.45 7.13
CA ARG A 50 -10.85 -4.13 5.84
C ARG A 50 -9.72 -3.59 4.96
N ARG A 51 -8.82 -4.48 4.51
CA ARG A 51 -7.97 -4.15 3.36
C ARG A 51 -8.90 -3.80 2.22
N ARG A 52 -8.94 -2.51 1.84
CA ARG A 52 -9.64 -2.08 0.64
C ARG A 52 -9.02 -2.83 -0.52
N GLN A 53 -9.84 -3.52 -1.31
CA GLN A 53 -9.39 -3.98 -2.60
C GLN A 53 -9.18 -2.72 -3.46
N PRO A 54 -8.02 -2.58 -4.11
CA PRO A 54 -7.82 -1.46 -5.01
C PRO A 54 -8.89 -1.49 -6.11
N PRO A 55 -9.34 -0.33 -6.59
CA PRO A 55 -10.34 -0.27 -7.65
C PRO A 55 -9.82 -0.94 -8.92
N GLU A 56 -10.76 -1.36 -9.78
CA GLU A 56 -10.42 -1.91 -11.09
C GLU A 56 -9.55 -0.90 -11.87
N GLY A 57 -8.47 -1.38 -12.49
CA GLY A 57 -7.53 -0.54 -13.23
C GLY A 57 -6.46 0.17 -12.40
N ALA A 58 -6.52 0.16 -11.06
CA ALA A 58 -5.51 0.81 -10.21
C ALA A 58 -4.08 0.30 -10.46
N GLN A 59 -3.92 -1.00 -10.75
CA GLN A 59 -2.61 -1.55 -11.09
C GLN A 59 -2.06 -0.93 -12.38
N ALA A 60 -2.87 -0.86 -13.45
CA ALA A 60 -2.47 -0.27 -14.72
C ALA A 60 -2.16 1.23 -14.57
N ALA A 61 -2.98 1.95 -13.80
CA ALA A 61 -2.73 3.34 -13.44
C ALA A 61 -1.38 3.50 -12.71
N SER A 62 -1.06 2.61 -11.74
CA SER A 62 0.23 2.66 -11.04
C SER A 62 1.43 2.46 -11.99
N GLU A 63 1.27 1.67 -13.05
CA GLU A 63 2.31 1.46 -14.07
C GLU A 63 2.51 2.71 -14.95
N LEU A 64 1.42 3.37 -15.35
CA LEU A 64 1.50 4.68 -16.03
C LEU A 64 2.20 5.72 -15.17
N LEU A 65 1.89 5.77 -13.87
CA LEU A 65 2.54 6.66 -12.92
C LEU A 65 4.05 6.37 -12.77
N ARG A 66 4.47 5.09 -12.84
CA ARG A 66 5.90 4.73 -12.84
C ARG A 66 6.61 5.27 -14.08
N VAL A 67 5.97 5.23 -15.25
CA VAL A 67 6.52 5.80 -16.49
C VAL A 67 6.60 7.33 -16.39
N LEU A 68 5.54 7.97 -15.90
CA LEU A 68 5.53 9.42 -15.64
C LEU A 68 6.65 9.84 -14.68
N LEU A 69 6.84 9.10 -13.59
CA LEU A 69 7.88 9.39 -12.60
C LEU A 69 9.29 9.32 -13.23
N LYS A 70 9.56 8.33 -14.08
CA LYS A 70 10.85 8.23 -14.80
C LYS A 70 11.09 9.45 -15.68
N MET A 71 10.08 9.89 -16.43
CA MET A 71 10.16 11.11 -17.25
C MET A 71 10.47 12.35 -16.39
N VAL A 72 9.82 12.49 -15.22
CA VAL A 72 10.08 13.61 -14.30
C VAL A 72 11.50 13.55 -13.72
N VAL A 73 11.98 12.36 -13.36
CA VAL A 73 13.35 12.13 -12.85
C VAL A 73 14.39 12.59 -13.87
N GLU A 74 14.23 12.21 -15.14
CA GLU A 74 15.11 12.61 -16.24
C GLU A 74 15.10 14.13 -16.45
N LYS A 75 13.92 14.76 -16.41
CA LYS A 75 13.77 16.21 -16.61
C LYS A 75 14.34 17.05 -15.47
N GLN A 76 14.13 16.61 -14.22
CA GLN A 76 14.51 17.38 -13.03
C GLN A 76 15.89 17.01 -12.48
N ASN A 77 16.48 15.90 -12.95
CA ASN A 77 17.72 15.32 -12.43
C ASN A 77 17.68 15.06 -10.90
N VAL A 78 16.53 14.59 -10.41
CA VAL A 78 16.28 14.26 -8.99
C VAL A 78 15.93 12.78 -8.88
N ALA A 79 16.51 12.08 -7.92
CA ALA A 79 16.27 10.66 -7.72
C ALA A 79 14.79 10.33 -7.43
N ALA A 80 14.25 9.30 -8.09
CA ALA A 80 12.84 8.91 -8.01
C ALA A 80 12.32 8.80 -6.56
N LYS A 81 13.06 8.11 -5.69
CA LYS A 81 12.67 7.87 -4.29
C LYS A 81 12.49 9.14 -3.45
N VAL A 82 13.09 10.26 -3.85
CA VAL A 82 12.93 11.55 -3.17
C VAL A 82 11.64 12.23 -3.60
N ILE A 83 11.14 11.92 -4.80
CA ILE A 83 9.90 12.46 -5.37
C ILE A 83 8.70 11.60 -4.94
N ALA A 84 8.74 10.30 -5.20
CA ALA A 84 7.70 9.33 -4.87
C ALA A 84 8.29 7.90 -4.82
N ASN A 85 7.73 7.04 -3.97
CA ASN A 85 8.06 5.62 -3.91
C ASN A 85 6.91 4.75 -4.48
N SER A 86 7.12 3.44 -4.63
CA SER A 86 6.09 2.54 -5.20
C SER A 86 4.76 2.55 -4.45
N ASP A 87 4.79 2.64 -3.12
CA ASP A 87 3.58 2.73 -2.28
C ASP A 87 2.83 4.04 -2.54
N ASP A 88 3.55 5.16 -2.69
CA ASP A 88 2.93 6.43 -3.10
C ASP A 88 2.19 6.28 -4.43
N LEU A 89 2.80 5.63 -5.43
CA LEU A 89 2.19 5.45 -6.76
C LEU A 89 0.95 4.54 -6.71
N GLU A 90 1.00 3.48 -5.90
CA GLU A 90 -0.13 2.57 -5.71
C GLU A 90 -1.29 3.27 -4.98
N ARG A 91 -0.99 4.09 -3.98
CA ARG A 91 -1.98 4.89 -3.27
C ARG A 91 -2.59 5.97 -4.16
N ILE A 92 -1.79 6.70 -4.92
CA ILE A 92 -2.29 7.70 -5.89
C ILE A 92 -3.20 7.03 -6.92
N ALA A 93 -2.82 5.86 -7.44
CA ALA A 93 -3.64 5.12 -8.40
C ALA A 93 -4.96 4.59 -7.82
N ALA A 94 -5.00 4.26 -6.52
CA ALA A 94 -6.17 3.71 -5.86
C ALA A 94 -7.10 4.77 -5.25
N GLU A 95 -6.54 5.85 -4.72
CA GLU A 95 -7.23 6.88 -3.91
C GLU A 95 -7.33 8.22 -4.66
N GLY A 96 -6.59 8.42 -5.76
CA GLY A 96 -6.62 9.67 -6.52
C GLY A 96 -6.13 10.87 -5.69
N GLU A 97 -6.93 11.94 -5.65
CA GLU A 97 -6.62 13.17 -4.88
C GLU A 97 -6.67 12.95 -3.36
N ASP A 98 -7.41 11.95 -2.90
CA ASP A 98 -7.55 11.63 -1.47
C ASP A 98 -6.33 10.89 -0.91
N ALA A 99 -5.35 10.54 -1.75
CA ALA A 99 -4.15 9.83 -1.33
C ALA A 99 -3.28 10.70 -0.39
N GLU A 100 -3.13 10.27 0.86
CA GLU A 100 -2.24 10.93 1.82
C GLU A 100 -0.77 10.54 1.58
N VAL A 101 -0.14 11.12 0.56
CA VAL A 101 1.23 10.79 0.12
C VAL A 101 2.15 12.01 0.08
N ALA A 102 3.44 11.78 0.28
CA ALA A 102 4.44 12.87 0.24
C ALA A 102 4.52 13.55 -1.14
N ALA A 103 4.18 12.82 -2.20
CA ALA A 103 4.13 13.32 -3.58
C ALA A 103 3.16 14.51 -3.77
N PHE A 104 2.19 14.70 -2.87
CA PHE A 104 1.21 15.80 -2.92
C PHE A 104 1.55 16.98 -2.00
N SER A 105 2.79 17.05 -1.50
CA SER A 105 3.22 18.12 -0.59
C SER A 105 4.45 18.87 -1.10
N GLY A 106 4.42 20.20 -0.95
CA GLY A 106 5.52 21.10 -1.30
C GLY A 106 5.98 20.93 -2.76
N TRP A 107 7.30 21.02 -2.99
CA TRP A 107 7.89 20.97 -4.33
C TRP A 107 7.61 19.65 -5.08
N ARG A 108 7.37 18.53 -4.38
CA ARG A 108 7.03 17.25 -5.02
C ARG A 108 5.69 17.32 -5.75
N LYS A 109 4.74 18.04 -5.18
CA LYS A 109 3.44 18.29 -5.78
C LYS A 109 3.59 19.02 -7.11
N GLU A 110 4.41 20.06 -7.12
CA GLU A 110 4.64 20.91 -8.28
C GLU A 110 5.30 20.17 -9.45
N ILE A 111 6.27 19.28 -9.16
CA ILE A 111 7.01 18.59 -10.24
C ILE A 111 6.38 17.26 -10.66
N PHE A 112 5.59 16.62 -9.81
CA PHE A 112 5.06 15.28 -10.05
C PHE A 112 3.60 15.12 -9.64
N GLY A 113 3.23 15.50 -8.41
CA GLY A 113 1.88 15.25 -7.87
C GLY A 113 0.76 15.79 -8.77
N ASP A 114 0.88 17.03 -9.23
CA ASP A 114 -0.11 17.63 -10.13
C ASP A 114 -0.16 16.95 -11.50
N LEU A 115 0.99 16.54 -12.04
CA LEU A 115 1.03 15.78 -13.31
C LEU A 115 0.42 14.38 -13.16
N ALA A 116 0.67 13.71 -12.04
CA ALA A 116 0.10 12.41 -11.74
C ALA A 116 -1.42 12.46 -11.74
N LEU A 117 -2.00 13.46 -11.05
CA LEU A 117 -3.44 13.66 -11.01
C LEU A 117 -4.04 14.02 -12.38
N LYS A 118 -3.38 14.90 -13.15
CA LYS A 118 -3.79 15.20 -14.53
C LYS A 118 -3.81 13.96 -15.42
N LEU A 119 -2.79 13.10 -15.30
CA LEU A 119 -2.71 11.85 -16.05
C LEU A 119 -3.84 10.90 -15.67
N LEU A 120 -4.13 10.74 -14.37
CA LEU A 120 -5.23 9.90 -13.90
C LEU A 120 -6.62 10.43 -14.29
N ARG A 121 -6.78 11.75 -14.42
CA ARG A 121 -8.02 12.37 -14.90
C ARG A 121 -8.18 12.36 -16.42
N GLY A 122 -7.19 11.86 -17.17
CA GLY A 122 -7.21 11.88 -18.63
C GLY A 122 -7.06 13.29 -19.22
N GLU A 123 -6.51 14.24 -18.46
CA GLU A 123 -6.24 15.61 -18.97
C GLU A 123 -4.94 15.66 -19.79
N VAL A 124 -4.06 14.68 -19.58
CA VAL A 124 -2.82 14.52 -20.34
C VAL A 124 -2.62 13.05 -20.70
N ALA A 125 -1.89 12.80 -21.79
CA ALA A 125 -1.47 11.46 -22.18
C ALA A 125 0.06 11.36 -22.30
N LEU A 126 0.59 10.19 -21.96
CA LEU A 126 1.97 9.82 -22.25
C LEU A 126 2.09 9.43 -23.73
N ARG A 127 3.06 10.01 -24.44
CA ARG A 127 3.46 9.58 -25.79
C ARG A 127 4.95 9.28 -25.83
N TYR A 128 5.35 8.39 -26.74
CA TYR A 128 6.75 8.09 -27.01
C TYR A 128 7.15 8.63 -28.37
N VAL A 129 8.09 9.57 -28.40
CA VAL A 129 8.55 10.26 -29.61
C VAL A 129 10.05 10.48 -29.51
N ASP A 130 10.78 10.20 -30.60
CA ASP A 130 12.23 10.42 -30.71
C ASP A 130 13.06 9.82 -29.56
N GLY A 131 12.67 8.62 -29.11
CA GLY A 131 13.38 7.91 -28.06
C GLY A 131 13.00 8.32 -26.63
N ALA A 132 12.11 9.32 -26.45
CA ALA A 132 11.76 9.89 -25.16
C ALA A 132 10.25 9.83 -24.87
N VAL A 133 9.89 9.72 -23.59
CA VAL A 133 8.51 9.87 -23.13
C VAL A 133 8.20 11.35 -22.92
N THR A 134 7.09 11.81 -23.46
CA THR A 134 6.61 13.19 -23.29
C THR A 134 5.12 13.21 -22.99
N LEU A 135 4.63 14.33 -22.45
CA LEU A 135 3.19 14.56 -22.24
C LEU A 135 2.59 15.36 -23.40
N ILE A 136 1.33 15.08 -23.69
CA ILE A 136 0.44 15.93 -24.49
C ILE A 136 -0.81 16.23 -23.68
N ASP A 137 -1.34 17.43 -23.85
CA ASP A 137 -2.66 17.77 -23.32
C ASP A 137 -3.74 17.09 -24.15
N LEU A 138 -4.74 16.53 -23.48
CA LEU A 138 -5.92 15.97 -24.11
C LEU A 138 -7.05 17.00 -24.14
N PRO A 139 -7.89 17.01 -25.20
CA PRO A 139 -9.10 17.83 -25.22
C PRO A 139 -9.99 17.49 -24.02
N LYS A 140 -10.70 18.48 -23.46
CA LYS A 140 -11.59 18.30 -22.30
C LYS A 140 -12.79 17.37 -22.55
N ASP A 141 -13.01 16.98 -23.81
CA ASP A 141 -14.14 16.18 -24.27
C ASP A 141 -13.71 14.77 -24.78
N ALA A 142 -12.48 14.35 -24.51
CA ALA A 142 -11.91 13.07 -24.95
C ALA A 142 -12.19 11.90 -23.98
#